data_AF-A0A1E7GRQ7-F1
#
_entry.id   AF-A0A1E7GRQ7-F1
#
_cell.length_a   1.000
_cell.length_b   1.000
_cell.length_c   1.000
_cell.angle_alpha   90.00
_cell.angle_beta   90.00
_cell.angle_gamma   90.00
#
_symmetry.space_group_name_H-M   'P 1'
#
loop_
_entity.id
_entity.type
_entity.pdbx_description
1 polymer ?
#
loop_
_entity_poly.entity_id
_entity_poly.type
_entity_poly.pdbx_seq_one_letter_code
_entity_poly.pdbx_strand_id
1 'polypeptide(L)'
;MKNHLHLLFEVEETPLSKIMQVMQFRYARYFNKRYRKVGHLFQGRYKAILCDRDAYLLELVRCIHLNPVRAKVVDDPEKYPWIGHSVYLGKLKNDLIDEDLVLSQFSGNKSLARREYVGFVLRCLNEGHQEKYYKVKDQRYLGEDEFIGQIECKERNFESTMYDIPIEEIVLEVSNATRISQDKFYSLTRGRKGAYGRSLVAYLARKISGCLVKDIAEHFRREPIDFHILNFTALSVVGVLQYSLLPLAL
;
A
#
# COMPACT_ATOMS: atom_id res chain seq x y z
N MET A 1 3.44 -1.70 15.95
CA MET A 1 3.87 -1.72 17.36
C MET A 1 5.03 -0.77 17.59
N LYS A 2 5.02 -0.02 18.71
CA LYS A 2 5.90 1.10 19.18
C LYS A 2 6.38 2.11 18.14
N ASN A 3 7.10 1.64 17.13
CA ASN A 3 7.64 2.45 16.05
C ASN A 3 7.00 2.12 14.71
N HIS A 4 6.03 1.21 14.57
CA HIS A 4 5.43 0.97 13.26
C HIS A 4 3.93 0.67 13.29
N LEU A 5 3.28 0.77 12.13
CA LEU A 5 1.87 0.41 11.90
C LEU A 5 1.78 -0.78 10.94
N HIS A 6 0.67 -1.52 11.04
CA HIS A 6 0.22 -2.59 10.14
C HIS A 6 -1.24 -2.29 9.83
N LEU A 7 -1.56 -2.05 8.56
CA LEU A 7 -2.91 -1.73 8.10
C LEU A 7 -3.30 -2.72 7.01
N LEU A 8 -4.59 -3.03 6.94
CA LEU A 8 -5.23 -3.74 5.84
C LEU A 8 -6.15 -2.74 5.15
N PHE A 9 -5.95 -2.52 3.85
CA PHE A 9 -6.80 -1.65 3.04
C PHE A 9 -7.61 -2.48 2.06
N GLU A 10 -8.73 -1.94 1.60
CA GLU A 10 -9.30 -2.27 0.31
C GLU A 10 -9.42 -0.93 -0.42
N VAL A 11 -8.93 -0.87 -1.66
CA VAL A 11 -8.93 0.37 -2.44
C VAL A 11 -9.67 0.14 -3.75
N GLU A 12 -10.51 1.11 -4.10
CA GLU A 12 -11.27 1.13 -5.34
C GLU A 12 -10.65 2.20 -6.27
N GLU A 13 -11.37 3.30 -6.50
CA GLU A 13 -10.99 4.33 -7.47
C GLU A 13 -9.77 5.15 -7.04
N THR A 14 -9.58 5.36 -5.74
CA THR A 14 -8.48 6.19 -5.23
C THR A 14 -7.23 5.33 -5.04
N PRO A 15 -6.12 5.62 -5.74
CA PRO A 15 -4.90 4.84 -5.60
C PRO A 15 -4.37 4.88 -4.17
N LEU A 16 -3.90 3.73 -3.68
CA LEU A 16 -3.31 3.60 -2.33
C LEU A 16 -2.21 4.65 -2.08
N SER A 17 -1.40 4.95 -3.08
CA SER A 17 -0.32 5.95 -2.98
C SER A 17 -0.82 7.34 -2.60
N LYS A 18 -1.98 7.74 -3.13
CA LYS A 18 -2.62 9.04 -2.83
C LYS A 18 -3.19 9.06 -1.42
N ILE A 19 -3.86 7.98 -1.01
CA ILE A 19 -4.37 7.80 0.36
C ILE A 19 -3.22 7.91 1.36
N MET A 20 -2.15 7.14 1.11
CA MET A 20 -0.97 7.10 1.97
C MET A 20 -0.22 8.43 2.02
N GLN A 21 -0.12 9.14 0.89
CA GLN A 21 0.50 10.48 0.85
C GLN A 21 -0.24 11.45 1.76
N VAL A 22 -1.57 11.52 1.65
CA VAL A 22 -2.39 12.44 2.45
C VAL A 22 -2.35 12.07 3.93
N MET A 23 -2.53 10.78 4.25
CA MET A 23 -2.52 10.27 5.61
C MET A 23 -1.19 10.59 6.31
N GLN A 24 -0.06 10.22 5.69
CA GLN A 24 1.27 10.46 6.26
C GLN A 24 1.55 11.96 6.41
N PHE A 25 1.26 12.76 5.38
CA PHE A 25 1.50 14.21 5.44
C PHE A 25 0.72 14.88 6.58
N ARG A 26 -0.58 14.57 6.71
CA ARG A 26 -1.43 15.14 7.76
C ARG A 26 -0.96 14.71 9.15
N TYR A 27 -0.63 13.43 9.31
CA TYR A 27 -0.16 12.91 10.60
C TYR A 27 1.20 13.50 11.00
N ALA A 28 2.17 13.56 10.07
CA ALA A 28 3.48 14.16 10.33
C ALA A 28 3.36 15.63 10.77
N ARG A 29 2.52 16.40 10.09
CA ARG A 29 2.28 17.81 10.45
C ARG A 29 1.61 17.95 11.82
N TYR A 30 0.59 17.13 12.10
CA TYR A 30 -0.06 17.08 13.41
C TYR A 30 0.93 16.74 14.53
N PHE A 31 1.72 15.68 14.34
CA PHE A 31 2.70 15.21 15.30
C PHE A 31 3.77 16.27 15.58
N ASN A 32 4.39 16.82 14.54
CA ASN A 32 5.41 17.86 14.68
C ASN A 32 4.88 19.10 15.40
N LYS A 33 3.65 19.53 15.08
CA LYS A 33 2.98 20.64 15.78
C LYS A 33 2.73 20.32 17.25
N ARG A 34 2.18 19.13 17.55
CA ARG A 34 1.82 18.71 18.91
C ARG A 34 3.05 18.58 19.81
N TYR A 35 4.12 17.98 19.31
CA TYR A 35 5.32 17.66 20.09
C TYR A 35 6.47 18.65 19.86
N ARG A 36 6.22 19.78 19.17
CA ARG A 36 7.20 20.81 18.84
C ARG A 36 8.48 20.24 18.20
N LYS A 37 8.30 19.27 17.30
CA LYS A 37 9.39 18.67 16.52
C LYS A 37 9.47 19.28 15.12
N VAL A 38 10.62 19.15 14.50
CA VAL A 38 10.89 19.59 13.11
C VAL A 38 11.53 18.44 12.33
N GLY A 39 11.36 18.43 11.02
CA GLY A 39 11.90 17.39 10.13
C GLY A 39 10.95 16.23 9.85
N HIS A 40 11.51 15.17 9.28
CA HIS A 40 10.76 13.97 8.86
C HIS A 40 10.32 13.14 10.08
N LEU A 41 9.12 12.54 10.00
CA LEU A 41 8.59 11.65 11.04
C LEU A 41 8.75 10.17 10.67
N PHE A 42 8.52 9.83 9.40
CA PHE A 42 8.52 8.46 8.90
C PHE A 42 9.88 8.06 8.32
N GLN A 43 10.31 6.80 8.52
CA GLN A 43 11.51 6.23 7.90
C GLN A 43 11.21 5.69 6.49
N GLY A 44 11.15 6.58 5.51
CA GLY A 44 11.11 6.19 4.09
C GLY A 44 9.71 5.99 3.52
N ARG A 45 9.59 5.12 2.50
CA ARG A 45 8.35 4.83 1.73
C ARG A 45 7.69 3.55 2.19
N TYR A 46 6.37 3.47 2.05
CA TYR A 46 5.57 2.34 2.53
C TYR A 46 5.78 1.09 1.72
N LYS A 47 5.77 -0.04 2.42
CA LYS A 47 5.76 -1.36 1.83
C LYS A 47 4.31 -1.79 1.74
N ALA A 48 3.84 -2.00 0.52
CA ALA A 48 2.54 -2.60 0.26
C ALA A 48 2.75 -3.95 -0.41
N ILE A 49 2.00 -4.93 0.06
CA ILE A 49 1.96 -6.29 -0.47
C ILE A 49 0.56 -6.47 -1.03
N LEU A 50 0.41 -6.89 -2.27
CA LEU A 50 -0.89 -7.24 -2.85
C LEU A 50 -1.23 -8.68 -2.43
N CYS A 51 -2.38 -8.85 -1.79
CA CYS A 51 -2.84 -10.16 -1.34
C CYS A 51 -4.08 -10.61 -2.10
N ASP A 52 -4.18 -11.91 -2.35
CA ASP A 52 -5.44 -12.53 -2.74
C ASP A 52 -6.42 -12.44 -1.56
N ARG A 53 -7.54 -11.75 -1.78
CA ARG A 53 -8.56 -11.50 -0.76
C ARG A 53 -9.14 -12.80 -0.24
N ASP A 54 -9.54 -13.72 -1.13
CA ASP A 54 -10.31 -14.89 -0.72
C ASP A 54 -9.43 -15.90 0.01
N ALA A 55 -8.17 -16.02 -0.42
CA ALA A 55 -7.21 -16.94 0.19
C ALA A 55 -6.61 -16.43 1.51
N TYR A 56 -6.41 -15.11 1.67
CA TYR A 56 -5.58 -14.58 2.77
C TYR A 56 -6.30 -13.63 3.74
N LEU A 57 -7.50 -13.13 3.46
CA LEU A 57 -8.16 -12.10 4.28
C LEU A 57 -8.20 -12.46 5.77
N LEU A 58 -8.73 -13.64 6.12
CA LEU A 58 -8.87 -14.07 7.52
C LEU A 58 -7.51 -14.17 8.21
N GLU A 59 -6.52 -14.73 7.51
CA GLU A 59 -5.17 -14.93 8.01
C GLU A 59 -4.44 -13.60 8.27
N LEU A 60 -4.61 -12.64 7.38
CA LEU A 60 -4.03 -11.30 7.53
C LEU A 60 -4.66 -10.55 8.69
N VAL A 61 -5.99 -10.58 8.83
CA VAL A 61 -6.70 -9.98 9.96
C VAL A 61 -6.20 -10.58 11.28
N ARG A 62 -6.10 -11.91 11.35
CA ARG A 62 -5.56 -12.61 12.52
C ARG A 62 -4.12 -12.20 12.80
N CYS A 63 -3.26 -12.18 11.79
CA CYS A 63 -1.86 -11.81 11.96
C CYS A 63 -1.71 -10.36 12.47
N ILE A 64 -2.46 -9.41 11.92
CA ILE A 64 -2.46 -8.01 12.37
C ILE A 64 -2.88 -7.91 13.83
N HIS A 65 -3.93 -8.60 14.23
CA HIS A 65 -4.43 -8.54 15.62
C HIS A 65 -3.57 -9.29 16.62
N LEU A 66 -2.81 -10.31 16.19
CA LEU A 66 -1.86 -11.01 17.04
C LEU A 66 -0.47 -10.36 17.08
N ASN A 67 -0.18 -9.38 16.22
CA ASN A 67 1.08 -8.64 16.25
C ASN A 67 1.46 -8.04 17.62
N PRO A 68 0.55 -7.41 18.41
CA PRO A 68 0.86 -6.95 19.77
C PRO A 68 1.40 -8.04 20.68
N VAL A 69 0.78 -9.22 20.62
CA VAL A 69 1.11 -10.37 21.45
C VAL A 69 2.43 -10.98 21.01
N ARG A 70 2.59 -11.19 19.70
CA ARG A 70 3.83 -11.69 19.10
C ARG A 70 5.03 -10.76 19.35
N ALA A 71 4.80 -9.45 19.38
CA ALA A 71 5.80 -8.44 19.73
C ALA A 71 6.03 -8.33 21.25
N LYS A 72 5.38 -9.16 22.08
CA LYS A 72 5.45 -9.17 23.55
C LYS A 72 5.11 -7.81 24.17
N VAL A 73 4.23 -7.03 23.53
CA VAL A 73 3.75 -5.73 24.04
C VAL A 73 2.59 -5.92 25.02
N VAL A 74 1.74 -6.92 24.75
CA VAL A 74 0.64 -7.36 25.62
C VAL A 74 0.59 -8.89 25.58
N ASP A 75 -0.08 -9.51 26.54
CA ASP A 75 -0.37 -10.95 26.59
C ASP A 75 -1.68 -11.33 25.90
N ASP A 76 -2.57 -10.36 25.70
CA ASP A 76 -3.90 -10.53 25.12
C ASP A 76 -4.16 -9.43 24.07
N PRO A 77 -4.59 -9.75 22.83
CA PRO A 77 -4.89 -8.75 21.82
C PRO A 77 -5.95 -7.72 22.27
N GLU A 78 -6.88 -8.10 23.16
CA GLU A 78 -7.89 -7.19 23.69
C GLU A 78 -7.32 -6.05 24.52
N LYS A 79 -6.15 -6.26 25.15
CA LYS A 79 -5.48 -5.25 25.97
C LYS A 79 -4.77 -4.18 25.14
N TYR A 80 -4.74 -4.31 23.81
CA TYR A 80 -4.10 -3.35 22.93
C TYR A 80 -5.14 -2.53 22.14
N PRO A 81 -5.46 -1.30 22.55
CA PRO A 81 -6.57 -0.52 21.98
C PRO A 81 -6.30 0.01 20.55
N TRP A 82 -5.06 -0.11 20.06
CA TRP A 82 -4.65 0.44 18.77
C TRP A 82 -4.69 -0.56 17.61
N ILE A 83 -5.39 -1.69 17.79
CA ILE A 83 -5.74 -2.63 16.72
C ILE A 83 -7.26 -2.69 16.55
N GLY A 84 -7.72 -3.12 15.37
CA GLY A 84 -9.15 -3.24 15.05
C GLY A 84 -9.90 -4.33 15.82
N HIS A 85 -9.22 -5.13 16.65
CA HIS A 85 -9.81 -6.31 17.30
C HIS A 85 -11.08 -5.99 18.10
N SER A 86 -11.11 -4.90 18.87
CA SER A 86 -12.29 -4.50 19.65
C SER A 86 -13.55 -4.23 18.81
N VAL A 87 -13.39 -3.89 17.53
CA VAL A 87 -14.51 -3.73 16.59
C VAL A 87 -15.14 -5.09 16.28
N TYR A 88 -14.31 -6.08 15.98
CA TYR A 88 -14.77 -7.46 15.76
C TYR A 88 -15.38 -8.09 17.02
N LEU A 89 -14.99 -7.64 18.22
CA LEU A 89 -15.65 -8.03 19.48
C LEU A 89 -17.00 -7.34 19.71
N GLY A 90 -17.35 -6.34 18.90
CA GLY A 90 -18.54 -5.50 19.11
C GLY A 90 -18.43 -4.55 20.30
N LYS A 91 -17.22 -4.31 20.83
CA LYS A 91 -16.97 -3.40 21.96
C LYS A 91 -16.77 -1.95 21.52
N LEU A 92 -16.38 -1.74 20.26
CA LEU A 92 -16.15 -0.43 19.67
C LEU A 92 -16.81 -0.38 18.29
N LYS A 93 -17.43 0.74 17.95
CA LYS A 93 -17.87 1.03 16.58
C LYS A 93 -16.84 1.91 15.89
N ASN A 94 -16.44 1.56 14.66
CA ASN A 94 -15.49 2.35 13.88
C ASN A 94 -15.83 2.27 12.38
N ASP A 95 -16.23 3.40 11.80
CA ASP A 95 -16.66 3.47 10.40
C ASP A 95 -15.51 3.27 9.39
N LEU A 96 -14.25 3.24 9.84
CA LEU A 96 -13.09 2.92 9.01
C LEU A 96 -12.84 1.41 8.86
N ILE A 97 -13.55 0.58 9.62
CA ILE A 97 -13.36 -0.88 9.62
C ILE A 97 -14.66 -1.52 9.12
N ASP A 98 -14.57 -2.17 7.96
CA ASP A 98 -15.63 -3.08 7.51
C ASP A 98 -15.47 -4.43 8.25
N GLU A 99 -16.22 -4.56 9.33
CA GLU A 99 -16.28 -5.79 10.11
C GLU A 99 -17.11 -6.90 9.43
N ASP A 100 -18.09 -6.51 8.61
CA ASP A 100 -19.05 -7.44 8.01
C ASP A 100 -18.39 -8.29 6.92
N LEU A 101 -17.45 -7.70 6.18
CA LEU A 101 -16.62 -8.40 5.20
C LEU A 101 -15.91 -9.64 5.79
N VAL A 102 -15.40 -9.54 7.02
CA VAL A 102 -14.68 -10.63 7.70
C VAL A 102 -15.65 -11.53 8.45
N LEU A 103 -16.62 -10.96 9.17
CA LEU A 103 -17.55 -11.73 10.01
C LEU A 103 -18.45 -12.64 9.17
N SER A 104 -18.84 -12.21 7.96
CA SER A 104 -19.65 -13.02 7.03
C SER A 104 -18.97 -14.31 6.57
N GLN A 105 -17.63 -14.41 6.66
CA GLN A 105 -16.87 -15.62 6.35
C GLN A 105 -17.02 -16.72 7.43
N PHE A 106 -17.48 -16.36 8.63
CA PHE A 106 -17.70 -17.30 9.72
C PHE A 106 -19.17 -17.74 9.76
N SER A 107 -20.09 -16.77 9.81
CA SER A 107 -21.51 -17.04 9.89
C SER A 107 -22.35 -15.87 9.40
N GLY A 108 -23.53 -16.17 8.83
CA GLY A 108 -24.56 -15.16 8.56
C GLY A 108 -25.20 -14.57 9.83
N ASN A 109 -25.06 -15.24 10.99
CA ASN A 109 -25.50 -14.70 12.27
C ASN A 109 -24.35 -13.93 12.93
N LYS A 110 -24.49 -12.61 13.07
CA LYS A 110 -23.43 -11.72 13.58
C LYS A 110 -22.92 -12.11 14.98
N SER A 111 -23.79 -12.58 15.88
CA SER A 111 -23.37 -13.00 17.22
C SER A 111 -22.56 -14.30 17.19
N LEU A 112 -22.94 -15.25 16.33
CA LEU A 112 -22.19 -16.49 16.12
C LEU A 112 -20.85 -16.22 15.43
N ALA A 113 -20.87 -15.40 14.37
CA ALA A 113 -19.68 -14.99 13.63
C ALA A 113 -18.61 -14.38 14.54
N ARG A 114 -18.99 -13.50 15.46
CA ARG A 114 -18.06 -12.91 16.43
C ARG A 114 -17.42 -13.96 17.34
N ARG A 115 -18.21 -14.94 17.80
CA ARG A 115 -17.70 -16.02 18.66
C ARG A 115 -16.68 -16.89 17.91
N GLU A 116 -17.01 -17.27 16.68
CA GLU A 116 -16.13 -18.07 15.83
C GLU A 116 -14.86 -17.32 15.42
N TYR A 117 -14.98 -16.03 15.11
CA TYR A 117 -13.86 -15.13 14.88
C TYR A 117 -12.91 -15.08 16.08
N VAL A 118 -13.44 -14.91 17.31
CA VAL A 118 -12.61 -14.91 18.52
C VAL A 118 -11.88 -16.24 18.68
N GLY A 119 -12.59 -17.36 18.50
CA GLY A 119 -11.98 -18.68 18.53
C GLY A 119 -10.90 -18.85 17.44
N PHE A 120 -11.11 -18.31 16.25
CA PHE A 120 -10.14 -18.31 15.17
C PHE A 120 -8.86 -17.51 15.47
N VAL A 121 -8.99 -16.32 16.09
CA VAL A 121 -7.84 -15.50 16.50
C VAL A 121 -7.08 -16.17 17.65
N LEU A 122 -7.79 -16.60 18.69
CA LEU A 122 -7.17 -17.15 19.91
C LEU A 122 -6.52 -18.52 19.70
N ARG A 123 -6.98 -19.33 18.75
CA ARG A 123 -6.34 -20.61 18.39
C ARG A 123 -4.85 -20.46 18.08
N CYS A 124 -4.46 -19.35 17.47
CA CYS A 124 -3.08 -19.09 17.07
C CYS A 124 -2.36 -18.10 17.99
N LEU A 125 -2.90 -17.82 19.19
CA LEU A 125 -2.32 -16.88 20.16
C LEU A 125 -0.90 -17.29 20.57
N ASN A 126 -0.69 -18.60 20.77
CA ASN A 126 0.59 -19.19 21.16
C ASN A 126 1.42 -19.69 19.96
N GLU A 127 0.87 -19.59 18.75
CA GLU A 127 1.61 -19.94 17.55
C GLU A 127 2.58 -18.79 17.23
N GLY A 128 3.87 -19.14 17.13
CA GLY A 128 4.93 -18.20 16.80
C GLY A 128 4.75 -17.54 15.42
N HIS A 129 5.73 -16.73 15.04
CA HIS A 129 5.75 -16.11 13.72
C HIS A 129 5.72 -17.19 12.62
N GLN A 130 4.61 -17.29 11.89
CA GLN A 130 4.47 -18.23 10.78
C GLN A 130 4.96 -17.59 9.49
N GLU A 131 6.20 -17.90 9.13
CA GLU A 131 6.93 -17.32 8.00
C GLU A 131 6.19 -17.46 6.66
N LYS A 132 5.37 -18.50 6.50
CA LYS A 132 4.54 -18.74 5.30
C LYS A 132 3.60 -17.58 4.95
N TYR A 133 3.09 -16.83 5.94
CA TYR A 133 2.21 -15.68 5.71
C TYR A 133 2.96 -14.38 5.41
N TYR A 134 4.29 -14.42 5.50
CA TYR A 134 5.19 -13.30 5.19
C TYR A 134 6.09 -13.62 3.99
N LYS A 135 6.00 -14.82 3.43
CA LYS A 135 6.78 -15.26 2.27
C LYS A 135 6.18 -14.67 1.01
N VAL A 136 6.66 -13.48 0.68
CA VAL A 136 6.26 -12.70 -0.49
C VAL A 136 7.11 -13.07 -1.71
N LYS A 137 6.46 -13.30 -2.86
CA LYS A 137 7.14 -13.39 -4.15
C LYS A 137 7.45 -11.96 -4.62
N ASP A 138 8.72 -11.71 -4.98
CA ASP A 138 9.26 -10.40 -5.37
C ASP A 138 9.04 -9.24 -4.38
N GLN A 139 8.79 -9.55 -3.10
CA GLN A 139 8.45 -8.58 -2.06
C GLN A 139 7.15 -7.78 -2.31
N ARG A 140 6.31 -8.22 -3.26
CA ARG A 140 5.14 -7.48 -3.73
C ARG A 140 3.83 -8.27 -3.71
N TYR A 141 3.89 -9.58 -3.83
CA TYR A 141 2.69 -10.42 -3.96
C TYR A 141 2.63 -11.50 -2.86
N LEU A 142 1.43 -11.70 -2.31
CA LEU A 142 1.08 -12.78 -1.40
C LEU A 142 -0.17 -13.50 -1.97
N GLY A 143 0.04 -14.64 -2.61
CA GLY A 143 -1.00 -15.36 -3.35
C GLY A 143 -0.49 -16.71 -3.85
N GLU A 144 -1.41 -17.60 -4.23
CA GLU A 144 -1.05 -18.84 -4.94
C GLU A 144 -0.55 -18.54 -6.36
N ASP A 145 0.16 -19.49 -6.99
CA ASP A 145 0.77 -19.28 -8.31
C ASP A 145 -0.26 -18.94 -9.40
N GLU A 146 -1.51 -19.40 -9.26
CA GLU A 146 -2.61 -19.04 -10.17
C GLU A 146 -3.06 -17.58 -10.01
N PHE A 147 -3.18 -17.06 -8.78
CA PHE A 147 -3.46 -15.65 -8.52
C PHE A 147 -2.34 -14.76 -9.05
N ILE A 148 -1.09 -15.14 -8.79
CA ILE A 148 0.08 -14.44 -9.33
C ILE A 148 0.04 -14.48 -10.86
N GLY A 149 -0.27 -15.63 -11.45
CA GLY A 149 -0.42 -15.79 -12.90
C GLY A 149 -1.55 -14.95 -13.49
N GLN A 150 -2.66 -14.73 -12.77
CA GLN A 150 -3.75 -13.85 -13.22
C GLN A 150 -3.39 -12.38 -13.11
N ILE A 151 -2.65 -11.97 -12.06
CA ILE A 151 -2.11 -10.61 -11.94
C ILE A 151 -1.08 -10.36 -13.03
N GLU A 152 -0.13 -11.28 -13.21
CA GLU A 152 0.86 -11.24 -14.29
C GLU A 152 0.19 -11.27 -15.66
N CYS A 153 -0.88 -12.04 -15.87
CA CYS A 153 -1.61 -12.09 -17.14
C CYS A 153 -2.45 -10.82 -17.37
N LYS A 154 -3.01 -10.20 -16.34
CA LYS A 154 -3.66 -8.88 -16.43
C LYS A 154 -2.64 -7.77 -16.71
N GLU A 155 -1.46 -7.83 -16.10
CA GLU A 155 -0.33 -6.95 -16.42
C GLU A 155 0.18 -7.23 -17.85
N ARG A 156 0.29 -8.50 -18.26
CA ARG A 156 0.82 -8.93 -19.57
C ARG A 156 -0.16 -8.71 -20.74
N ASN A 157 -1.47 -8.80 -20.50
CA ASN A 157 -2.51 -8.35 -21.44
C ASN A 157 -2.56 -6.81 -21.57
N PHE A 158 -1.92 -6.08 -20.66
CA PHE A 158 -1.64 -4.65 -20.78
C PHE A 158 -0.30 -4.37 -21.49
N GLU A 159 0.64 -5.33 -21.45
CA GLU A 159 1.97 -5.28 -22.09
C GLU A 159 1.99 -5.79 -23.55
N SER A 160 0.88 -6.32 -24.10
CA SER A 160 0.91 -7.08 -25.36
C SER A 160 1.07 -6.23 -26.64
N THR A 161 1.70 -5.07 -26.56
CA THR A 161 2.35 -4.42 -27.70
C THR A 161 3.43 -3.49 -27.18
N MET A 162 4.60 -4.05 -26.84
CA MET A 162 5.79 -3.21 -26.63
C MET A 162 6.24 -2.67 -27.98
N TYR A 163 6.02 -1.38 -28.21
CA TYR A 163 6.57 -0.66 -29.34
C TYR A 163 7.91 -0.06 -28.94
N ASP A 164 8.92 -0.19 -29.80
CA ASP A 164 10.20 0.49 -29.66
C ASP A 164 10.04 1.98 -30.00
N ILE A 165 9.44 2.74 -29.08
CA ILE A 165 9.19 4.17 -29.21
C ILE A 165 10.18 4.91 -28.30
N PRO A 166 11.02 5.80 -28.85
CA PRO A 166 11.92 6.62 -28.06
C PRO A 166 11.16 7.49 -27.04
N ILE A 167 11.77 7.72 -25.87
CA ILE A 167 11.16 8.55 -24.80
C ILE A 167 10.86 9.96 -25.34
N GLU A 168 11.68 10.45 -26.26
CA GLU A 168 11.54 11.74 -26.95
C GLU A 168 10.20 11.86 -27.70
N GLU A 169 9.76 10.80 -28.38
CA GLU A 169 8.48 10.78 -29.09
C GLU A 169 7.31 10.79 -28.12
N ILE A 170 7.43 10.05 -27.02
CA ILE A 170 6.42 10.05 -25.94
C ILE A 170 6.35 11.43 -25.27
N VAL A 171 7.48 12.09 -25.06
CA VAL A 171 7.57 13.46 -24.56
C VAL A 171 6.85 14.44 -25.49
N LEU A 172 7.07 14.33 -26.79
CA LEU A 172 6.43 15.17 -27.79
C LEU A 172 4.91 15.00 -27.76
N GLU A 173 4.42 13.76 -27.77
CA GLU A 173 2.99 13.47 -27.75
C GLU A 173 2.32 13.91 -26.44
N VAL A 174 2.96 13.70 -25.29
CA VAL A 174 2.45 14.19 -24.01
C VAL A 174 2.41 15.72 -23.98
N SER A 175 3.43 16.38 -24.52
CA SER A 175 3.45 17.85 -24.64
C SER A 175 2.28 18.35 -25.48
N ASN A 176 2.02 17.73 -26.63
CA ASN A 176 0.92 18.07 -27.53
C ASN A 176 -0.45 17.85 -26.85
N ALA A 177 -0.66 16.67 -26.27
CA ALA A 177 -1.93 16.30 -25.63
C ALA A 177 -2.25 17.17 -24.40
N THR A 178 -1.24 17.51 -23.60
CA THR A 178 -1.43 18.29 -22.36
C THR A 178 -1.33 19.80 -22.56
N ARG A 179 -0.86 20.26 -23.75
CA ARG A 179 -0.49 21.65 -24.03
C ARG A 179 0.53 22.21 -23.02
N ILE A 180 1.38 21.35 -22.46
CA ILE A 180 2.46 21.75 -21.56
C ILE A 180 3.74 21.71 -22.37
N SER A 181 4.39 22.87 -22.52
CA SER A 181 5.66 22.97 -23.24
C SER A 181 6.75 22.09 -22.62
N GLN A 182 7.54 21.45 -23.48
CA GLN A 182 8.55 20.44 -23.10
C GLN A 182 9.60 20.99 -22.13
N ASP A 183 9.95 22.28 -22.21
CA ASP A 183 10.87 22.95 -21.27
C ASP A 183 10.44 22.75 -19.80
N LYS A 184 9.13 22.67 -19.54
CA LYS A 184 8.61 22.43 -18.19
C LYS A 184 8.83 21.01 -17.70
N PHE A 185 8.98 20.04 -18.61
CA PHE A 185 9.31 18.67 -18.24
C PHE A 185 10.77 18.56 -17.80
N TYR A 186 11.68 19.26 -18.47
CA TYR A 186 13.11 19.30 -18.13
C TYR A 186 13.47 20.34 -17.06
N SER A 187 12.54 21.23 -16.69
CA SER A 187 12.79 22.24 -15.67
C SER A 187 13.26 21.63 -14.35
N LEU A 188 14.30 22.24 -13.76
CA LEU A 188 14.80 21.90 -12.42
C LEU A 188 13.79 22.24 -11.31
N THR A 189 12.82 23.11 -11.59
CA THR A 189 11.78 23.45 -10.61
C THR A 189 10.72 22.34 -10.47
N ARG A 190 10.26 22.10 -9.24
CA ARG A 190 9.17 21.15 -8.92
C ARG A 190 7.79 21.75 -9.23
N GLY A 191 7.62 22.35 -10.41
CA GLY A 191 6.34 22.90 -10.85
C GLY A 191 5.29 21.81 -11.08
N ARG A 192 4.04 22.01 -10.62
CA ARG A 192 2.96 21.02 -10.74
C ARG A 192 2.74 20.54 -12.18
N LYS A 193 2.77 21.45 -13.16
CA LYS A 193 2.59 21.13 -14.58
C LYS A 193 3.72 20.24 -15.12
N GLY A 194 4.97 20.56 -14.80
CA GLY A 194 6.12 19.76 -15.20
C GLY A 194 6.13 18.37 -14.57
N ALA A 195 5.79 18.27 -13.29
CA ALA A 195 5.66 16.98 -12.59
C ALA A 195 4.54 16.12 -13.18
N TYR A 196 3.40 16.72 -13.51
CA TYR A 196 2.28 16.03 -14.16
C TYR A 196 2.68 15.49 -15.55
N GLY A 197 3.28 16.32 -16.40
CA GLY A 197 3.78 15.90 -17.71
C GLY A 197 4.78 14.75 -17.62
N ARG A 198 5.79 14.85 -16.74
CA ARG A 198 6.74 13.77 -16.49
C ARG A 198 6.08 12.48 -16.00
N SER A 199 5.05 12.56 -15.16
CA SER A 199 4.34 11.37 -14.68
C SER A 199 3.58 10.64 -15.80
N LEU A 200 3.04 11.39 -16.77
CA LEU A 200 2.40 10.81 -17.96
C LEU A 200 3.42 10.18 -18.91
N VAL A 201 4.55 10.86 -19.17
CA VAL A 201 5.64 10.28 -19.96
C VAL A 201 6.14 9.00 -19.31
N ALA A 202 6.38 9.01 -18.00
CA ALA A 202 6.86 7.83 -17.29
C ALA A 202 5.85 6.68 -17.33
N TYR A 203 4.55 6.97 -17.25
CA TYR A 203 3.50 5.96 -17.40
C TYR A 203 3.49 5.36 -18.81
N LEU A 204 3.50 6.20 -19.86
CA LEU A 204 3.45 5.76 -21.25
C LEU A 204 4.73 5.04 -21.68
N ALA A 205 5.91 5.56 -21.32
CA ALA A 205 7.19 4.92 -21.62
C ALA A 205 7.31 3.54 -20.98
N ARG A 206 6.79 3.37 -19.76
CA ARG A 206 6.70 2.05 -19.12
C ARG A 206 5.67 1.15 -19.80
N LYS A 207 4.49 1.68 -20.12
CA LYS A 207 3.36 0.90 -20.62
C LYS A 207 3.53 0.46 -22.07
N ILE A 208 4.07 1.33 -22.91
CA ILE A 208 4.11 1.17 -24.37
C ILE A 208 5.49 0.69 -24.82
N SER A 209 6.57 1.11 -24.14
CA SER A 209 7.94 0.84 -24.59
C SER A 209 8.77 0.04 -23.59
N GLY A 210 8.20 -0.34 -22.46
CA GLY A 210 8.89 -1.13 -21.43
C GLY A 210 10.08 -0.45 -20.77
N CYS A 211 10.27 0.87 -20.96
CA CYS A 211 11.43 1.58 -20.44
C CYS A 211 11.51 1.47 -18.91
N LEU A 212 12.71 1.28 -18.35
CA LEU A 212 12.86 1.26 -16.91
C LEU A 212 12.72 2.68 -16.36
N VAL A 213 12.25 2.77 -15.11
CA VAL A 213 12.15 4.05 -14.39
C VAL A 213 13.50 4.77 -14.32
N LYS A 214 14.58 3.99 -14.27
CA LYS A 214 15.95 4.50 -14.27
C LYS A 214 16.25 5.27 -15.56
N ASP A 215 15.93 4.68 -16.72
CA ASP A 215 16.21 5.26 -18.03
C ASP A 215 15.38 6.52 -18.26
N ILE A 216 14.11 6.49 -17.83
CA ILE A 216 13.22 7.65 -17.86
C ILE A 216 13.76 8.77 -16.95
N ALA A 217 14.27 8.43 -15.76
CA ALA A 217 14.79 9.41 -14.83
C ALA A 217 16.07 10.07 -15.34
N GLU A 218 16.96 9.28 -15.94
CA GLU A 218 18.18 9.75 -16.58
C GLU A 218 17.88 10.71 -17.74
N HIS A 219 16.89 10.38 -18.58
CA HIS A 219 16.43 11.22 -19.69
C HIS A 219 16.01 12.64 -19.21
N PHE A 220 15.33 12.75 -18.07
CA PHE A 220 14.94 14.04 -17.50
C PHE A 220 15.99 14.67 -16.55
N ARG A 221 17.17 14.04 -16.39
CA ARG A 221 18.21 14.44 -15.41
C ARG A 221 17.65 14.54 -13.98
N ARG A 222 16.92 13.52 -13.57
CA ARG A 222 16.21 13.43 -12.29
C ARG A 222 16.53 12.11 -11.60
N GLU A 223 16.27 12.06 -10.30
CA GLU A 223 16.35 10.81 -9.55
C GLU A 223 15.07 9.98 -9.78
N PRO A 224 15.14 8.64 -9.82
CA PRO A 224 13.95 7.77 -9.93
C PRO A 224 12.86 8.08 -8.89
N ILE A 225 13.24 8.59 -7.72
CA ILE A 225 12.30 8.97 -6.64
C ILE A 225 11.48 10.23 -6.96
N ASP A 226 11.90 11.06 -7.91
CA ASP A 226 11.18 12.26 -8.34
C ASP A 226 9.98 11.92 -9.25
N PHE A 227 9.84 10.67 -9.69
CA PHE A 227 8.73 10.20 -10.50
C PHE A 227 7.66 9.58 -9.61
N HIS A 228 6.52 10.27 -9.50
CA HIS A 228 5.28 9.63 -9.07
C HIS A 228 4.78 8.77 -10.22
N ILE A 229 5.22 7.51 -10.27
CA ILE A 229 4.64 6.53 -11.17
C ILE A 229 3.20 6.36 -10.74
N LEU A 230 2.29 6.80 -11.61
CA LEU A 230 0.87 6.54 -11.48
C LEU A 230 0.69 5.03 -11.69
N ASN A 231 0.83 4.25 -10.61
CA ASN A 231 0.35 2.88 -10.59
C ASN A 231 -1.18 2.96 -10.58
N PHE A 232 -1.78 3.13 -11.76
CA PHE A 232 -3.18 2.85 -11.98
C PHE A 232 -3.35 1.34 -12.08
N THR A 233 -3.26 0.65 -10.95
CA THR A 233 -3.83 -0.68 -10.82
C THR A 233 -5.06 -0.53 -9.95
N ALA A 234 -6.21 -0.43 -10.62
CA ALA A 234 -7.51 -0.76 -10.05
C ALA A 234 -7.54 -2.28 -9.83
N LEU A 235 -6.84 -2.70 -8.79
CA LEU A 235 -6.93 -4.03 -8.22
C LEU A 235 -7.17 -3.75 -6.75
N SER A 236 -8.23 -4.32 -6.19
CA SER A 236 -8.59 -4.24 -4.78
C SER A 236 -7.37 -4.60 -3.92
N VAL A 237 -6.59 -3.58 -3.53
CA VAL A 237 -5.32 -3.79 -2.83
C VAL A 237 -5.63 -4.10 -1.37
N VAL A 238 -5.73 -5.40 -1.07
CA VAL A 238 -5.60 -5.93 0.28
C VAL A 238 -4.13 -6.03 0.59
N GLY A 239 -3.59 -5.08 1.37
CA GLY A 239 -2.16 -5.07 1.65
C GLY A 239 -1.80 -4.77 3.09
N VAL A 240 -0.83 -5.52 3.61
CA VAL A 240 -0.22 -5.29 4.92
C VAL A 240 0.83 -4.20 4.80
N LEU A 241 0.53 -3.04 5.36
CA LEU A 241 1.47 -1.92 5.39
C LEU A 241 2.35 -1.98 6.64
N GLN A 242 3.58 -2.51 6.57
CA GLN A 242 4.55 -2.37 7.65
C GLN A 242 5.28 -1.04 7.53
N TYR A 243 5.22 -0.19 8.56
CA TYR A 243 5.76 1.17 8.44
C TYR A 243 6.49 1.74 9.65
N SER A 244 7.81 1.89 9.59
CA SER A 244 8.64 2.39 10.69
C SER A 244 8.64 3.92 10.81
N LEU A 245 8.42 4.41 12.02
CA LEU A 245 8.66 5.74 12.54
C LEU A 245 10.14 5.84 12.90
N LEU A 246 10.73 7.03 12.73
CA LEU A 246 12.06 7.29 13.27
C LEU A 246 12.05 7.01 14.78
N PRO A 247 13.11 6.41 15.34
CA PRO A 247 13.22 6.21 16.78
C PRO A 247 13.08 7.57 17.46
N LEU A 248 11.92 7.79 18.07
CA LEU A 248 11.68 8.92 18.92
C LEU A 248 12.45 8.64 20.20
N ALA A 249 13.45 9.47 20.50
CA ALA A 249 13.88 9.65 21.88
C ALA A 249 12.66 10.20 22.64
N LEU A 250 11.90 9.28 23.24
CA LEU A 250 10.87 9.57 24.24
C LEU A 250 11.57 9.92 25.55
#